data_AF-A0A1V5BAC5-F1
#
_entry.id   AF-A0A1V5BAC5-F1
#
_cell.length_a   1.000
_cell.length_b   1.000
_cell.length_c   1.000
_cell.angle_alpha   90.00
_cell.angle_beta   90.00
_cell.angle_gamma   90.00
#
_symmetry.space_group_name_H-M   'P 1'
#
loop_
_entity.id
_entity.type
_entity.pdbx_description
1 polymer ?
#
loop_
_entity_poly.entity_id
_entity_poly.type
_entity_poly.pdbx_seq_one_letter_code
_entity_poly.pdbx_strand_id
1 'polypeptide(L)' 'MPVQIPRDRILWVLSENGCQMDMSELRRLTGLRNATIYPLLQELAEDGIVRIDGNNIALKRL' A
#
# COMPACT_ATOMS: atom_id res chain seq x y z
N MET A 1 -14.51 -15.84 7.69
CA MET A 1 -13.43 -14.83 7.83
C MET A 1 -13.58 -13.87 6.67
N PRO A 2 -13.85 -12.57 6.87
CA PRO A 2 -13.95 -11.65 5.75
C PRO A 2 -12.60 -11.68 5.04
N VAL A 3 -12.62 -11.91 3.73
CA VAL A 3 -11.44 -11.89 2.88
C VAL A 3 -10.90 -10.47 2.97
N GLN A 4 -9.92 -10.22 3.84
CA GLN A 4 -9.20 -8.95 3.85
C GLN A 4 -8.55 -8.85 2.49
N ILE A 5 -9.14 -8.05 1.61
CA ILE A 5 -8.62 -7.84 0.27
C ILE A 5 -7.20 -7.32 0.49
N PRO A 6 -6.17 -7.88 -0.18
CA PRO A 6 -4.79 -7.43 -0.02
C PRO A 6 -4.62 -5.90 -0.10
N ARG A 7 -5.50 -5.23 -0.85
CA ARG A 7 -5.71 -3.79 -0.90
C ARG A 7 -5.98 -3.15 0.47
N ASP A 8 -6.97 -3.64 1.21
CA ASP A 8 -7.37 -3.09 2.52
C ASP A 8 -6.23 -3.24 3.53
N ARG A 9 -5.46 -4.33 3.43
CA ARG A 9 -4.28 -4.55 4.27
C ARG A 9 -3.19 -3.52 3.99
N ILE A 10 -2.95 -3.18 2.72
CA ILE A 10 -1.99 -2.13 2.33
C ILE A 10 -2.44 -0.77 2.90
N LEU A 11 -3.72 -0.44 2.72
CA LEU A 11 -4.28 0.83 3.22
C LEU A 11 -4.21 0.93 4.74
N TRP A 12 -4.56 -0.14 5.45
CA TRP A 12 -4.48 -0.22 6.92
C TRP A 12 -3.03 -0.05 7.41
N VAL A 13 -2.08 -0.76 6.79
CA VAL A 13 -0.66 -0.62 7.16
C VAL A 13 -0.18 0.82 6.92
N LEU A 14 -0.55 1.44 5.80
CA LEU A 14 -0.21 2.83 5.53
C LEU A 14 -0.87 3.79 6.54
N SER A 15 -2.13 3.60 6.90
CA SER A 15 -2.83 4.48 7.84
C SER A 15 -2.23 4.43 9.25
N GLU A 16 -1.90 3.23 9.73
CA GLU A 16 -1.34 3.01 11.07
C GLU A 16 0.11 3.53 11.21
N ASN A 17 0.86 3.59 10.12
CA ASN A 17 2.28 3.95 10.13
C ASN A 17 2.52 5.37 9.57
N GLY A 18 1.64 6.31 9.89
CA GLY A 18 1.86 7.73 9.57
C GLY A 18 1.54 8.15 8.13
N CYS A 19 0.74 7.34 7.41
CA CYS A 19 0.30 7.61 6.03
C CYS A 19 1.41 7.60 4.97
N GLN A 20 2.65 7.27 5.30
CA GLN A 20 3.76 7.20 4.35
C GLN A 20 4.82 6.20 4.81
N MET A 21 5.34 5.39 3.89
CA MET A 21 6.47 4.49 4.17
C MET A 21 7.19 4.05 2.90
N ASP A 22 8.37 3.45 3.08
CA ASP A 22 9.12 2.80 2.00
C ASP A 22 8.46 1.49 1.55
N MET A 23 8.61 1.15 0.27
CA MET A 23 8.12 -0.07 -0.37
C MET A 23 8.66 -1.34 0.30
N SER A 24 9.88 -1.30 0.81
CA SER A 24 10.49 -2.42 1.56
C SER A 24 9.81 -2.63 2.89
N GLU A 25 9.47 -1.54 3.58
CA GLU A 25 8.78 -1.59 4.87
C GLU A 25 7.32 -2.03 4.68
N LEU A 26 6.65 -1.50 3.66
CA LEU A 26 5.30 -1.93 3.30
C LEU A 26 5.24 -3.43 3.00
N ARG A 27 6.21 -3.96 2.25
CA ARG A 27 6.32 -5.41 1.99
C ARG A 27 6.53 -6.21 3.26
N ARG A 28 7.40 -5.73 4.16
CA ARG A 28 7.69 -6.39 5.44
C ARG A 28 6.44 -6.47 6.32
N LEU A 29 5.66 -5.39 6.39
CA LEU A 29 4.46 -5.30 7.24
C LEU A 29 3.25 -6.01 6.65
N THR A 30 3.07 -5.96 5.33
CA THR A 30 1.95 -6.61 4.64
C THR A 30 2.22 -8.11 4.42
N GLY A 31 3.48 -8.54 4.37
CA GLY A 31 3.86 -9.92 4.05
C GLY A 31 3.49 -10.34 2.61
N LEU A 32 3.18 -9.38 1.74
CA LEU A 32 2.77 -9.63 0.37
C LEU A 32 3.98 -9.81 -0.56
N ARG A 33 3.84 -10.67 -1.55
CA ARG A 33 4.85 -10.86 -2.60
C ARG A 33 4.86 -9.67 -3.54
N ASN A 34 6.02 -9.40 -4.15
CA ASN A 34 6.19 -8.37 -5.19
C ASN A 34 5.10 -8.47 -6.29
N ALA A 35 4.86 -9.68 -6.81
CA ALA A 35 3.87 -9.92 -7.86
C ALA A 35 2.42 -9.56 -7.45
N THR A 36 2.13 -9.45 -6.15
CA THR A 36 0.82 -9.06 -5.63
C THR A 36 0.79 -7.59 -5.25
N ILE A 37 1.84 -7.08 -4.61
CA ILE A 37 1.87 -5.72 -4.07
C ILE A 37 2.02 -4.66 -5.17
N TYR A 38 2.80 -4.93 -6.23
CA TYR A 38 3.02 -3.95 -7.31
C TYR A 38 1.73 -3.65 -8.09
N PRO A 39 0.95 -4.64 -8.57
CA PRO A 39 -0.32 -4.37 -9.24
C PRO A 39 -1.30 -3.60 -8.34
N LEU A 40 -1.42 -3.99 -7.06
CA LEU A 40 -2.34 -3.32 -6.13
C LEU A 40 -1.95 -1.87 -5.87
N LEU A 41 -0.66 -1.58 -5.72
CA LEU A 41 -0.20 -0.21 -5.55
C LEU A 41 -0.41 0.62 -6.81
N GLN A 42 -0.25 0.01 -7.99
CA GLN A 42 -0.53 0.67 -9.25
C GLN A 42 -2.02 1.01 -9.37
N GLU A 43 -2.92 0.05 -9.10
CA GLU A 43 -4.38 0.29 -9.07
C GLU A 43 -4.74 1.40 -8.06
N LEU A 44 -4.16 1.36 -6.85
CA LEU A 44 -4.37 2.40 -5.84
C LEU A 44 -3.85 3.78 -6.26
N ALA A 45 -2.78 3.82 -7.05
CA ALA A 45 -2.21 5.06 -7.57
C ALA A 45 -3.06 5.61 -8.73
N GLU A 46 -3.57 4.74 -9.60
CA GLU A 46 -4.52 5.08 -10.68
C GLU A 46 -5.84 5.61 -10.10
N ASP A 47 -6.34 5.00 -9.02
CA ASP A 47 -7.49 5.48 -8.25
C ASP A 47 -7.20 6.78 -7.48
N GLY A 48 -5.95 7.25 -7.47
CA GLY A 48 -5.54 8.47 -6.78
C GLY A 48 -5.55 8.35 -5.25
N ILE A 49 -5.60 7.15 -4.70
CA ILE A 49 -5.64 6.87 -3.25
C ILE A 49 -4.23 6.91 -2.65
N VAL A 50 -3.23 6.46 -3.40
CA VAL A 50 -1.82 6.52 -2.98
C VAL A 50 -0.99 7.29 -4.01
N ARG A 51 0.13 7.84 -3.54
CA ARG A 51 1.18 8.44 -4.35
C ARG A 51 2.44 7.59 -4.21
N ILE A 52 3.01 7.20 -5.34
CA ILE A 52 4.27 6.46 -5.40
C ILE A 52 5.35 7.44 -5.87
N ASP A 53 6.38 7.63 -5.06
CA ASP A 53 7.50 8.54 -5.31
C ASP A 53 8.81 7.74 -5.18
N GLY A 54 9.24 7.14 -6.29
CA GLY A 54 10.32 6.14 -6.30
C GLY A 54 9.98 4.93 -5.43
N ASN A 55 10.69 4.78 -4.31
CA ASN A 55 10.44 3.72 -3.33
C ASN A 55 9.49 4.13 -2.20
N ASN A 56 9.09 5.40 -2.11
CA ASN A 56 8.14 5.86 -1.09
C ASN A 56 6.71 5.71 -1.57
N ILE A 57 5.84 5.16 -0.71
CA ILE A 57 4.39 5.14 -0.89
C ILE A 57 3.77 6.01 0.18
N ALA A 58 2.91 6.93 -0.23
CA ALA A 58 2.13 7.77 0.67
C ALA A 58 0.64 7.63 0.36
N LEU A 59 -0.20 7.55 1.39
CA LEU A 59 -1.64 7.76 1.25
C LEU A 59 -1.87 9.22 0.85
N LYS A 60 -2.59 9.41 -0.25
CA LYS A 60 -3.11 10.72 -0.62
C LYS A 60 -4.32 10.97 0.28
N ARG A 61 -4.14 11.76 1.34
CA ARG A 61 -5.30 12.23 2.12
C ARG A 61 -6.19 13.04 1.18
N LEU A 62 -7.46 12.64 1.10
CA LEU A 62 -8.55 13.49 0.60
C LEU A 62 -8.68 14.73 1.50
#